data_AF-A0A4S2LHC0-F1
#
_entry.id   AF-A0A4S2LHC0-F1
#
_cell.length_a   1.000
_cell.length_b   1.000
_cell.length_c   1.000
_cell.angle_alpha   90.00
_cell.angle_beta   90.00
_cell.angle_gamma   90.00
#
_symmetry.space_group_name_H-M   'P 1'
#
loop_
_entity.id
_entity.type
_entity.pdbx_description
1 polymer ?
#
loop_
_entity_poly.entity_id
_entity_poly.type
_entity_poly.pdbx_seq_one_letter_code
_entity_poly.pdbx_strand_id
1 'polypeptide(L)' 'YLDNRPVRFLVDTGASCSVVGAREFWPLGRQPKASTKLTTASGTQLQTAGTASFSVGIGRLCTHQRFDCASVTREATPW' A
#
# COMPACT_ATOMS: atom_id res chain seq x y z
N TYR A 1 -7.21 -9.76 -2.34
CA TYR A 1 -8.21 -9.04 -1.52
C TYR A 1 -7.51 -8.30 -0.40
N LEU A 2 -7.99 -7.09 -0.05
CA LEU A 2 -7.70 -6.38 1.20
C LEU A 2 -9.01 -6.25 1.98
N ASP A 3 -9.08 -6.77 3.20
CA ASP A 3 -10.28 -6.75 4.04
C ASP A 3 -11.55 -7.14 3.26
N ASN A 4 -11.48 -8.27 2.56
CA ASN A 4 -12.52 -8.82 1.70
C ASN A 4 -12.95 -7.93 0.51
N ARG A 5 -12.23 -6.84 0.23
CA ARG A 5 -12.42 -6.04 -0.99
C ARG A 5 -11.49 -6.52 -2.10
N PRO A 6 -12.01 -6.77 -3.32
CA PRO A 6 -11.15 -7.11 -4.45
C PRO A 6 -10.32 -5.89 -4.81
N VAL A 7 -9.01 -6.08 -4.87
CA VAL A 7 -8.05 -5.06 -5.28
C VAL A 7 -6.99 -5.72 -6.18
N ARG A 8 -6.39 -4.93 -7.05
CA ARG A 8 -5.23 -5.37 -7.85
C ARG A 8 -3.97 -5.03 -7.10
N PHE A 9 -3.05 -5.98 -7.01
CA PHE A 9 -1.74 -5.78 -6.40
C PHE A 9 -0.65 -5.94 -7.44
N LEU A 10 0.39 -5.13 -7.29
CA LEU A 10 1.70 -5.41 -7.87
C LEU A 10 2.51 -6.17 -6.81
N VAL A 11 3.01 -7.35 -7.17
CA VAL A 11 3.94 -8.08 -6.31
C VAL A 11 5.35 -7.73 -6.76
N ASP A 12 6.07 -6.99 -5.92
CA ASP A 12 7.47 -6.60 -6.15
C ASP A 12 8.34 -7.21 -5.05
N THR A 13 9.12 -8.24 -5.41
CA THR A 13 10.04 -8.92 -4.47
C THR A 13 11.33 -8.14 -4.22
N GLY A 14 11.59 -7.09 -4.99
CA GLY A 14 12.71 -6.16 -4.76
C GLY A 14 12.36 -5.05 -3.75
N ALA A 15 11.08 -4.86 -3.44
CA ALA A 15 10.65 -3.87 -2.46
C ALA A 15 10.95 -4.34 -1.02
N SER A 16 11.50 -3.44 -0.21
CA SER A 16 11.75 -3.68 1.22
C SER A 16 10.52 -3.55 2.11
N CYS A 17 9.41 -3.04 1.57
CA CYS A 17 8.16 -2.78 2.28
C CYS A 17 6.96 -2.97 1.36
N SER A 18 5.78 -3.14 1.96
CA SER A 18 4.51 -3.18 1.23
C SER A 18 3.83 -1.82 1.31
N VAL A 19 3.39 -1.30 0.16
CA VAL A 19 2.78 0.04 0.05
C VAL A 19 1.37 -0.08 -0.48
N VAL A 20 0.45 0.72 0.06
CA VAL A 20 -0.90 0.91 -0.47
C VAL A 20 -1.14 2.39 -0.79
N GLY A 21 -1.98 2.64 -1.78
CA GLY A 21 -2.43 3.99 -2.08
C GLY A 21 -3.23 4.57 -0.91
N ALA A 22 -3.01 5.86 -0.63
CA ALA A 22 -3.69 6.55 0.47
C ALA A 22 -5.21 6.67 0.25
N ARG A 23 -5.70 6.59 -1.00
CA ARG A 23 -7.12 6.68 -1.34
C ARG A 23 -7.89 5.41 -0.92
N GLU A 24 -7.25 4.26 -1.05
CA GLU A 24 -7.76 2.96 -0.65
C GLU A 24 -7.82 2.83 0.87
N PHE A 25 -6.95 3.57 1.57
CA PHE A 25 -6.87 3.58 3.03
C PHE A 25 -7.85 4.56 3.70
N TRP A 26 -8.05 5.77 3.15
CA TRP A 26 -8.91 6.80 3.77
C TRP A 26 -10.02 7.33 2.87
N PRO A 27 -11.17 6.65 2.83
CA PRO A 27 -12.37 7.24 2.23
C PRO A 27 -12.90 8.46 3.01
N LEU A 28 -12.48 8.69 4.27
CA LEU A 28 -13.06 9.67 5.20
C LEU A 28 -12.10 10.77 5.71
N GLY A 29 -10.96 10.97 5.05
CA GLY A 29 -10.29 12.29 5.03
C GLY A 29 -9.42 12.73 6.21
N ARG A 30 -9.17 11.91 7.24
CA ARG A 30 -8.22 12.31 8.31
C ARG A 30 -6.83 11.74 8.07
N GLN A 31 -5.93 12.60 7.58
CA GLN A 31 -4.50 12.33 7.42
C GLN A 31 -3.75 12.37 8.76
N PRO A 32 -3.19 11.27 9.27
CA PRO A 32 -2.12 11.31 10.25
C PRO A 32 -0.92 12.09 9.74
N LYS A 33 -0.22 12.67 10.72
CA LYS A 33 0.99 13.45 10.55
C LYS A 33 2.04 12.56 9.84
N ALA A 34 2.61 13.04 8.74
CA ALA A 34 3.54 12.32 7.88
C ALA A 34 4.58 11.56 8.71
N SER A 35 4.71 10.24 8.49
CA SER A 35 5.45 9.39 9.45
C SER A 35 6.77 8.82 8.92
N THR A 36 7.01 8.72 7.61
CA THR A 36 8.28 8.14 7.10
C THR A 36 8.55 8.59 5.66
N LYS A 37 9.81 8.59 5.24
CA LYS A 37 10.21 8.76 3.83
C LYS A 37 10.48 7.39 3.20
N LEU A 38 9.73 7.03 2.17
CA LEU A 38 10.05 5.91 1.29
C LEU A 38 10.89 6.41 0.11
N THR A 39 11.72 5.53 -0.44
CA THR A 39 12.48 5.81 -1.67
C THR A 39 12.01 4.82 -2.73
N THR A 40 11.55 5.34 -3.87
CA THR A 40 11.14 4.50 -5.01
C THR A 40 12.35 3.88 -5.68
N ALA A 41 12.13 2.87 -6.53
CA ALA A 41 13.17 2.28 -7.37
C ALA A 41 13.87 3.31 -8.28
N SER A 42 13.19 4.42 -8.63
CA SER A 42 13.76 5.53 -9.39
C SER A 42 14.55 6.54 -8.55
N GLY A 43 14.69 6.31 -7.23
CA GLY A 43 15.36 7.22 -6.30
C GLY A 43 14.49 8.40 -5.81
N THR A 44 13.21 8.45 -6.19
CA THR A 44 12.28 9.51 -5.77
C THR A 44 11.82 9.28 -4.33
N GLN A 45 11.83 10.33 -3.51
CA GLN A 45 11.33 10.25 -2.14
C GLN A 45 9.81 10.43 -2.11
N LEU A 46 9.10 9.53 -1.44
CA LEU A 46 7.67 9.62 -1.13
C LEU A 46 7.48 9.82 0.37
N GLN A 47 6.62 10.74 0.76
CA GLN A 47 6.18 10.83 2.15
C GLN A 47 5.01 9.89 2.39
N THR A 48 5.11 9.09 3.46
CA THR A 48 3.99 8.27 3.92
C THR A 48 3.06 9.09 4.77
N ALA A 49 1.77 8.84 4.61
CA ALA A 49 0.72 9.38 5.44
C ALA A 49 0.54 8.56 6.74
N GLY A 50 1.19 7.40 6.87
CA GLY A 50 1.16 6.53 8.03
C GLY A 50 1.22 5.06 7.63
N THR A 51 0.80 4.18 8.54
CA THR A 51 0.70 2.73 8.29
C THR A 51 -0.71 2.22 8.52
N ALA A 52 -1.11 1.21 7.76
CA ALA A 52 -2.37 0.50 7.88
C ALA A 52 -2.13 -1.00 8.08
N SER A 53 -3.03 -1.70 8.77
CA SER A 53 -3.00 -3.16 8.82
C SER A 53 -4.23 -3.70 8.13
N PHE A 54 -4.04 -4.63 7.20
CA PHE A 54 -5.11 -5.25 6.43
C PHE A 54 -5.01 -6.77 6.49
N SER A 55 -6.16 -7.41 6.34
CA SER A 55 -6.24 -8.83 6.01
C SER A 55 -6.01 -8.99 4.51
N VAL A 56 -4.90 -9.61 4.13
CA VAL A 56 -4.51 -9.86 2.74
C VAL A 56 -4.92 -11.29 2.37
N GLY A 57 -5.79 -11.40 1.37
CA GLY A 57 -6.26 -12.69 0.84
C GLY A 57 -5.80 -12.96 -0.59
N ILE A 58 -5.20 -14.13 -0.83
CA ILE A 58 -4.86 -14.66 -2.17
C ILE A 58 -5.40 -16.09 -2.29
N GLY A 59 -6.45 -16.29 -3.07
CA GLY A 59 -7.14 -17.58 -3.13
C GLY A 59 -7.67 -17.99 -1.75
N ARG A 60 -7.19 -19.12 -1.22
CA ARG A 60 -7.52 -19.61 0.13
C ARG A 60 -6.54 -19.14 1.22
N LEU A 61 -5.46 -18.46 0.85
CA LEU A 61 -4.48 -17.95 1.80
C LEU A 61 -4.94 -16.60 2.33
N CYS A 62 -4.86 -16.42 3.66
CA CYS A 62 -5.15 -15.17 4.33
C CYS A 62 -4.07 -14.88 5.37
N THR A 63 -3.57 -13.64 5.41
CA THR A 63 -2.62 -13.18 6.41
C THR A 63 -2.90 -11.73 6.81
N HIS A 64 -2.49 -11.34 8.01
CA HIS A 64 -2.53 -9.94 8.43
C HIS A 64 -1.19 -9.27 8.11
N GLN A 65 -1.23 -8.19 7.34
CA GLN A 65 -0.01 -7.49 6.92
C GLN A 65 -0.14 -5.98 7.10
N ARG A 66 0.96 -5.36 7.52
CA ARG A 66 1.07 -3.91 7.64
C ARG A 66 1.58 -3.32 6.33
N PHE A 67 0.97 -2.22 5.90
CA PHE A 67 1.31 -1.46 4.70
C PHE A 67 1.68 -0.03 5.08
N ASP A 68 2.68 0.52 4.41
CA ASP A 68 2.91 1.96 4.37
C ASP A 68 1.92 2.62 3.42
N CYS A 69 1.32 3.72 3.85
CA CYS A 69 0.32 4.43 3.08
C CYS A 69 0.97 5.63 2.42
N ALA A 70 1.06 5.63 1.10
CA ALA A 70 1.68 6.73 0.34
C ALA A 70 0.78 7.14 -0.84
N SER A 71 1.02 8.34 -1.39
CA SER A 71 0.44 8.70 -2.68
C SER A 71 1.19 7.97 -3.78
N VAL A 72 0.66 6.81 -4.18
CA VAL A 72 1.24 6.00 -5.25
C VAL A 72 0.62 6.43 -6.58
N THR A 73 1.46 6.79 -7.55
CA THR A 73 1.02 7.26 -8.88
C THR A 73 1.01 6.16 -9.95
N ARG A 74 1.50 4.96 -9.63
CA ARG A 74 1.47 3.78 -10.51
C ARG A 74 0.62 2.67 -9.92
N GLU A 75 -0.47 2.35 -10.62
CA GLU A 75 -1.28 1.18 -10.35
C GLU A 75 -0.65 -0.06 -11.01
N ALA A 76 -1.02 -1.25 -10.52
CA ALA A 76 -0.69 -2.50 -11.19
C ALA A 76 -1.40 -2.55 -12.55
N THR A 77 -0.66 -2.27 -13.63
CA THR A 77 -1.18 -2.38 -14.99
C THR A 77 -1.45 -3.85 -15.34
N PRO A 78 -2.59 -4.17 -15.98
CA PRO A 78 -2.80 -5.50 -16.53
C PRO A 78 -1.75 -5.74 -17.64
N TRP A 79 -1.15 -6.92 -17.61
CA TRP A 79 -0.31 -7.43 -18.69
C TRP A 79 -1.15 -7.72 -19.93
#